data_AF-W0TGK6-F1
#
_entry.id   AF-W0TGK6-F1
#
_cell.length_a   1.000
_cell.length_b   1.000
_cell.length_c   1.000
_cell.angle_alpha   90.00
_cell.angle_beta   90.00
_cell.angle_gamma   90.00
#
_symmetry.space_group_name_H-M   'P 1'
#
loop_
_entity.id
_entity.type
_entity.pdbx_description
1 polymer ?
#
loop_
_entity_poly.entity_id
_entity_poly.type
_entity_poly.pdbx_seq_one_letter_code
_entity_poly.pdbx_strand_id
1 'polypeptide(L)'
;MKSRGHYTYCTGKIFQKKKKRREQALGIGYIKYIGSLAHRIASVLLELEKIERNTEEHTVLIKAHESIGGRRLAMSTKKRTSSQAAAKNNQKAKKAKKALDVERKESRVPARRAKKVVKVSSKTVDYSICIPTTILDNCKNLEQITYAVYQVARSACLFNVAEIVILEAETDATPDQKKDRDQKKGSKIKFDDSDLKEEQTETESENKGQGKGHDQDKSRLSKPMLIASLLQFFVTPPYLVNSVFKKQYMKYFKYAQQLPRISSLPFMRYYAENDGRYREGLAIRMSKPGERGKSKKSFDQTKYINIGKGQNLELKGQLVPVNVRVTVDTVENKVVSPEEAYGDFVGAKASFGYHVRIAKSFADLFTKSPFPQGYTQTVWINSGDYYFDDKIKKNVKVQSKIPAIEKVVRPSQQEIEHEDPSKTGPANLLAVFGKWDTIKKSFVSCQDQFEGATGAFQFFDGELLLPGATPQGQIRTEDACMIALSLLSTY
;
A
#
# COMPACT_ATOMS: atom_id res chain seq x y z
N MET A 1 29.78 27.90 76.91
CA MET A 1 29.21 26.91 75.96
C MET A 1 30.15 26.72 74.77
N LYS A 2 30.98 25.66 74.80
CA LYS A 2 31.90 25.25 73.71
C LYS A 2 31.73 23.74 73.50
N SER A 3 31.23 23.32 72.33
CA SER A 3 31.49 22.02 71.68
C SER A 3 30.90 22.06 70.24
N ARG A 4 31.60 22.65 69.26
CA ARG A 4 32.46 21.97 68.28
C ARG A 4 31.97 20.59 67.79
N GLY A 5 31.31 20.63 66.63
CA GLY A 5 31.67 19.92 65.40
C GLY A 5 32.10 18.45 65.50
N HIS A 6 31.17 17.53 65.23
CA HIS A 6 31.48 16.15 64.81
C HIS A 6 30.23 15.43 64.26
N TYR A 7 29.54 15.96 63.24
CA TYR A 7 28.38 15.24 62.66
C TYR A 7 28.28 15.22 61.13
N THR A 8 29.28 15.71 60.38
CA THR A 8 29.21 15.76 58.91
C THR A 8 30.20 14.86 58.17
N TYR A 9 31.05 14.07 58.85
CA TYR A 9 32.06 13.23 58.19
C TYR A 9 31.75 11.72 58.11
N CYS A 10 30.74 11.21 58.82
CA CYS A 10 30.43 9.76 58.83
C CYS A 10 29.40 9.33 57.78
N THR A 11 28.53 10.21 57.31
CA THR A 11 27.46 9.86 56.35
C THR A 11 27.95 9.79 54.89
N GLY A 12 28.93 10.61 54.50
CA GLY A 12 29.48 10.62 53.14
C GLY A 12 30.31 9.38 52.77
N LYS A 13 31.11 8.83 53.71
CA LYS A 13 31.93 7.64 53.46
C LYS A 13 31.10 6.36 53.31
N ILE A 14 29.98 6.25 54.03
CA ILE A 14 29.06 5.09 53.94
C ILE A 14 28.30 5.10 52.61
N PHE A 15 27.89 6.29 52.13
CA PHE A 15 27.19 6.45 50.86
C PHE A 15 28.09 6.15 49.65
N GLN A 16 29.33 6.64 49.67
CA GLN A 16 30.35 6.33 48.65
C GLN A 16 30.69 4.82 48.60
N LYS A 17 30.82 4.15 49.75
CA LYS A 17 31.11 2.71 49.83
C LYS A 17 29.93 1.84 49.34
N LYS A 18 28.67 2.26 49.60
CA LYS A 18 27.47 1.60 49.07
C LYS A 18 27.30 1.81 47.56
N LYS A 19 27.61 2.99 47.03
CA LYS A 19 27.57 3.27 45.57
C LYS A 19 28.60 2.43 44.81
N LYS A 20 29.85 2.39 45.29
CA LYS A 20 30.93 1.60 44.67
C LYS A 20 30.66 0.09 44.68
N ARG A 21 30.03 -0.44 45.74
CA ARG A 21 29.57 -1.84 45.81
C ARG A 21 28.41 -2.15 44.86
N ARG A 22 27.48 -1.20 44.65
CA ARG A 22 26.39 -1.33 43.67
C ARG A 22 26.89 -1.30 42.23
N GLU A 23 27.84 -0.43 41.91
CA GLU A 23 28.45 -0.34 40.57
C GLU A 23 29.29 -1.60 40.25
N GLN A 24 30.03 -2.15 41.22
CA GLN A 24 30.73 -3.45 41.04
C GLN A 24 29.76 -4.63 40.86
N ALA A 25 28.63 -4.66 41.59
CA ALA A 25 27.62 -5.70 41.43
C ALA A 25 26.92 -5.63 40.06
N LEU A 26 26.66 -4.43 39.55
CA LEU A 26 26.10 -4.21 38.21
C LEU A 26 27.08 -4.62 37.10
N GLY A 27 28.37 -4.32 37.25
CA GLY A 27 29.41 -4.75 36.31
C GLY A 27 29.57 -6.27 36.22
N ILE A 28 29.56 -6.96 37.37
CA ILE A 28 29.65 -8.43 37.43
C ILE A 28 28.39 -9.08 36.83
N GLY A 29 27.21 -8.51 37.06
CA GLY A 29 25.96 -8.96 36.46
C GLY A 29 25.96 -8.82 34.93
N TYR A 30 26.48 -7.70 34.42
CA TYR A 30 26.58 -7.44 32.98
C TYR A 30 27.56 -8.38 32.28
N ILE A 31 28.71 -8.68 32.90
CA ILE A 31 29.69 -9.65 32.37
C ILE A 31 29.10 -11.07 32.35
N LYS A 32 28.37 -11.48 33.40
CA LYS A 32 27.67 -12.79 33.41
C LYS A 32 26.57 -12.87 32.35
N TYR A 33 25.85 -11.77 32.11
CA TYR A 33 24.82 -11.71 31.08
C TYR A 33 25.42 -11.82 29.67
N ILE A 34 26.50 -11.10 29.38
CA ILE A 34 27.21 -11.19 28.09
C ILE A 34 27.78 -12.60 27.88
N GLY A 35 28.37 -13.21 28.90
CA GLY A 35 28.86 -14.59 28.81
C GLY A 35 27.75 -15.60 28.50
N SER A 36 26.58 -15.47 29.16
CA SER A 36 25.42 -16.31 28.89
C SER A 36 24.85 -16.10 27.48
N LEU A 37 24.81 -14.84 27.02
CA LEU A 37 24.33 -14.50 25.68
C LEU A 37 25.28 -15.03 24.60
N ALA A 38 26.59 -14.90 24.78
CA ALA A 38 27.61 -15.44 23.88
C ALA A 38 27.51 -16.97 23.78
N HIS A 39 27.28 -17.66 24.90
CA HIS A 39 27.11 -19.11 24.90
C HIS A 39 25.83 -19.55 24.16
N ARG A 40 24.72 -18.82 24.31
CA ARG A 40 23.48 -19.08 23.56
C ARG A 40 23.66 -18.83 22.07
N ILE A 41 24.34 -17.76 21.68
CA ILE A 41 24.64 -17.45 20.28
C ILE A 41 25.52 -18.55 19.66
N ALA A 42 26.57 -18.99 20.37
CA ALA A 42 27.43 -20.08 19.91
C ALA A 42 26.66 -21.40 19.73
N SER A 43 25.73 -21.71 20.64
CA SER A 43 24.88 -22.90 20.54
C SER A 43 23.93 -22.83 19.33
N VAL A 44 23.36 -21.66 19.04
CA VAL A 44 22.49 -21.45 17.86
C VAL A 44 23.28 -21.54 16.56
N LEU A 45 24.50 -20.99 16.52
CA LEU A 45 25.37 -21.09 15.34
C LEU A 45 25.77 -22.55 15.05
N LEU A 46 26.05 -23.35 16.09
CA LEU A 46 26.34 -24.78 15.92
C LEU A 46 25.12 -25.58 15.45
N GLU A 47 23.90 -25.22 15.86
CA GLU A 47 22.66 -25.80 15.35
C GLU A 47 22.42 -25.42 13.88
N LEU A 48 22.66 -24.17 13.51
CA LEU A 48 22.52 -23.71 12.12
C LEU A 48 23.51 -24.43 11.18
N GLU A 49 24.77 -24.61 11.58
CA GLU A 49 25.73 -25.41 10.81
C GLU A 49 25.31 -26.89 10.67
N LYS A 50 24.65 -27.47 11.68
CA LYS A 50 24.12 -28.84 11.58
C LYS A 50 22.93 -28.91 10.61
N ILE A 51 22.07 -27.89 10.61
CA ILE A 51 20.94 -27.79 9.68
C ILE A 51 21.46 -27.64 8.25
N GLU A 52 22.44 -26.76 8.00
CA GLU A 52 23.03 -26.57 6.66
C GLU A 52 23.68 -27.85 6.11
N ARG A 53 24.40 -28.60 6.95
CA ARG A 53 24.97 -29.91 6.54
C ARG A 53 23.87 -30.93 6.19
N ASN A 54 22.79 -30.98 6.98
CA ASN A 54 21.68 -31.90 6.72
C ASN A 54 20.88 -31.52 5.46
N THR A 55 20.71 -30.23 5.14
CA THR A 55 20.09 -29.80 3.88
C THR A 55 20.97 -30.10 2.67
N GLU A 56 22.30 -29.99 2.79
CA GLU A 56 23.21 -30.42 1.73
C GLU A 56 23.13 -31.93 1.48
N GLU A 57 23.11 -32.75 2.53
CA GLU A 57 22.94 -34.21 2.40
C GLU A 57 21.57 -34.59 1.80
N HIS A 58 20.48 -33.95 2.24
CA HIS A 58 19.15 -34.15 1.64
C HIS A 58 19.10 -33.71 0.17
N THR A 59 19.79 -32.64 -0.21
CA THR A 59 19.84 -32.17 -1.61
C THR A 59 20.65 -33.12 -2.50
N VAL A 60 21.69 -33.75 -1.95
CA VAL A 60 22.46 -34.80 -2.64
C VAL A 60 21.62 -36.06 -2.81
N LEU A 61 20.85 -36.47 -1.80
CA LEU A 61 19.96 -37.63 -1.86
C LEU A 61 18.79 -37.42 -2.84
N ILE A 62 18.19 -36.22 -2.88
CA ILE A 62 17.13 -35.87 -3.85
C ILE A 62 17.66 -35.95 -5.29
N LYS A 63 18.86 -35.41 -5.55
CA LYS A 63 19.51 -35.52 -6.88
C LYS A 63 19.89 -36.96 -7.24
N ALA A 64 20.28 -37.78 -6.26
CA ALA A 64 20.52 -39.20 -6.48
C ALA A 64 19.22 -39.95 -6.82
N HIS A 65 18.10 -39.62 -6.15
CA HIS A 65 16.80 -40.24 -6.39
C HIS A 65 16.19 -39.83 -7.75
N GLU A 66 16.37 -38.57 -8.18
CA GLU A 66 16.01 -38.12 -9.54
C GLU A 66 16.86 -38.80 -10.62
N SER A 67 18.14 -39.07 -10.35
CA SER A 67 19.00 -39.82 -11.28
C SER A 67 18.69 -41.33 -11.36
N ILE A 68 18.03 -41.90 -10.34
CA ILE A 68 17.60 -43.31 -10.31
C ILE A 68 16.21 -43.48 -10.94
N GLY A 69 15.30 -42.51 -10.74
CA GLY A 69 13.97 -42.48 -11.35
C GLY A 69 13.97 -42.39 -12.89
N GLY A 70 15.01 -41.79 -13.48
CA GLY A 70 15.18 -41.69 -14.94
C GLY A 70 15.78 -42.93 -15.63
N ARG A 71 16.14 -43.98 -14.87
CA ARG A 71 16.82 -45.19 -15.39
C ARG A 71 16.02 -46.49 -15.22
N ARG A 72 14.69 -46.40 -15.31
CA ARG A 72 13.80 -47.57 -15.35
C ARG A 72 12.88 -47.54 -16.58
N LEU A 73 13.47 -47.38 -17.76
CA LEU A 73 12.84 -47.65 -19.07
C LEU A 73 13.92 -47.68 -20.17
N ALA A 74 14.93 -48.53 -20.02
CA ALA A 74 15.77 -48.95 -21.16
C ALA A 74 16.56 -50.23 -20.82
N MET A 75 16.02 -51.34 -21.33
CA MET A 75 16.73 -52.48 -21.90
C MET A 75 17.66 -53.32 -21.00
N SER A 76 17.09 -54.47 -20.66
CA SER A 76 17.71 -55.79 -20.76
C SER A 76 18.75 -55.92 -21.88
N THR A 77 19.74 -56.78 -21.61
CA THR A 77 20.72 -57.43 -22.50
C THR A 77 22.08 -56.75 -22.77
N LYS A 78 23.09 -57.48 -22.26
CA LYS A 78 24.34 -57.92 -22.89
C LYS A 78 25.66 -57.26 -22.46
N LYS A 79 26.43 -58.13 -21.81
CA LYS A 79 27.81 -58.14 -21.32
C LYS A 79 28.87 -57.90 -22.41
N ARG A 80 30.04 -57.39 -21.95
CA ARG A 80 31.42 -57.46 -22.53
C ARG A 80 31.62 -56.59 -23.78
N THR A 81 32.67 -55.76 -23.93
CA THR A 81 34.10 -55.92 -23.63
C THR A 81 34.83 -54.57 -23.46
N SER A 82 35.70 -54.54 -22.46
CA SER A 82 37.05 -53.95 -22.37
C SER A 82 37.46 -52.66 -23.12
N SER A 83 37.88 -51.68 -22.31
CA SER A 83 39.15 -50.94 -22.40
C SER A 83 39.49 -50.21 -23.70
N GLN A 84 39.05 -48.95 -23.81
CA GLN A 84 39.81 -47.81 -24.39
C GLN A 84 39.03 -46.47 -24.36
N ALA A 85 37.94 -46.36 -23.58
CA ALA A 85 37.11 -45.15 -23.49
C ALA A 85 37.43 -44.23 -22.28
N ALA A 86 38.45 -44.55 -21.48
CA ALA A 86 38.71 -43.84 -20.21
C ALA A 86 39.53 -42.53 -20.35
N ALA A 87 40.27 -42.34 -21.44
CA ALA A 87 41.11 -41.15 -21.61
C ALA A 87 40.40 -39.94 -22.27
N LYS A 88 39.38 -40.17 -23.11
CA LYS A 88 38.61 -39.09 -23.77
C LYS A 88 37.52 -38.49 -22.87
N ASN A 89 37.12 -39.17 -21.79
CA ASN A 89 36.05 -38.72 -20.90
C ASN A 89 36.51 -37.67 -19.87
N ASN A 90 37.79 -37.65 -19.50
CA ASN A 90 38.32 -36.68 -18.52
C ASN A 90 38.55 -35.27 -19.10
N GLN A 91 38.78 -35.13 -20.41
CA GLN A 91 38.89 -33.81 -21.06
C GLN A 91 37.52 -33.16 -21.32
N LYS A 92 36.48 -33.94 -21.64
CA LYS A 92 35.10 -33.43 -21.75
C LYS A 92 34.53 -33.01 -20.38
N ALA A 93 34.83 -33.73 -19.31
CA ALA A 93 34.42 -33.36 -17.96
C ALA A 93 35.12 -32.08 -17.43
N LYS A 94 36.41 -31.89 -17.72
CA LYS A 94 37.13 -30.65 -17.35
C LYS A 94 36.70 -29.42 -18.17
N LYS A 95 36.39 -29.58 -19.46
CA LYS A 95 35.81 -28.49 -20.29
C LYS A 95 34.39 -28.12 -19.85
N ALA A 96 33.55 -29.12 -19.51
CA ALA A 96 32.20 -28.87 -19.00
C ALA A 96 32.21 -28.19 -17.62
N LYS A 97 33.13 -28.57 -16.71
CA LYS A 97 33.27 -27.92 -15.40
C LYS A 97 33.80 -26.48 -15.50
N LYS A 98 34.72 -26.23 -16.44
CA LYS A 98 35.24 -24.87 -16.71
C LYS A 98 34.19 -23.97 -17.41
N ALA A 99 33.32 -24.54 -18.26
CA ALA A 99 32.18 -23.82 -18.84
C ALA A 99 31.10 -23.50 -17.78
N LEU A 100 30.82 -24.43 -16.86
CA LEU A 100 29.90 -24.22 -15.72
C LEU A 100 30.44 -23.20 -14.70
N ASP A 101 31.75 -23.15 -14.47
CA ASP A 101 32.37 -22.12 -13.62
C ASP A 101 32.45 -20.74 -14.31
N VAL A 102 32.51 -20.70 -15.64
CA VAL A 102 32.40 -19.46 -16.43
C VAL A 102 30.96 -18.95 -16.43
N GLU A 103 29.95 -19.82 -16.65
CA GLU A 103 28.53 -19.47 -16.51
C GLU A 103 28.15 -19.06 -15.07
N ARG A 104 28.72 -19.71 -14.05
CA ARG A 104 28.55 -19.30 -12.64
C ARG A 104 29.23 -17.98 -12.29
N LYS A 105 30.28 -17.58 -13.01
CA LYS A 105 30.95 -16.29 -12.84
C LYS A 105 30.28 -15.17 -13.65
N GLU A 106 29.73 -15.47 -14.82
CA GLU A 106 28.95 -14.50 -15.62
C GLU A 106 27.57 -14.20 -15.00
N SER A 107 26.95 -15.16 -14.31
CA SER A 107 25.66 -14.97 -13.61
C SER A 107 25.74 -14.24 -12.26
N ARG A 108 26.94 -13.83 -11.81
CA ARG A 108 27.14 -13.07 -10.56
C ARG A 108 27.23 -11.56 -10.75
N VAL A 109 27.28 -11.08 -12.00
CA VAL A 109 27.18 -9.65 -12.28
C VAL A 109 25.73 -9.40 -12.67
N PRO A 110 24.89 -8.78 -11.82
CA PRO A 110 23.58 -8.34 -12.27
C PRO A 110 23.79 -7.44 -13.48
N ALA A 111 23.18 -7.79 -14.62
CA ALA A 111 23.21 -6.98 -15.81
C ALA A 111 22.82 -5.55 -15.40
N ARG A 112 23.74 -4.58 -15.58
CA ARG A 112 23.49 -3.19 -15.18
C ARG A 112 22.24 -2.72 -15.91
N ARG A 113 21.12 -2.60 -15.19
CA ARG A 113 19.85 -2.11 -15.75
C ARG A 113 20.09 -0.70 -16.28
N ALA A 114 19.57 -0.42 -17.47
CA ALA A 114 19.63 0.91 -18.04
C ALA A 114 18.94 1.89 -17.07
N LYS A 115 19.71 2.85 -16.58
CA LYS A 115 19.21 3.93 -15.74
C LYS A 115 18.73 5.06 -16.63
N LYS A 116 17.58 5.64 -16.30
CA LYS A 116 16.98 6.75 -17.01
C LYS A 116 16.70 7.90 -16.05
N VAL A 117 16.96 9.12 -16.51
CA VAL A 117 16.45 10.34 -15.89
C VAL A 117 15.10 10.63 -16.54
N VAL A 118 14.05 10.73 -15.74
CA VAL A 118 12.73 11.12 -16.22
C VAL A 118 12.59 12.61 -16.01
N LYS A 119 12.27 13.37 -17.05
CA LYS A 119 12.02 14.81 -16.95
C LYS A 119 10.51 15.05 -16.95
N VAL A 120 9.99 15.74 -15.94
CA VAL A 120 8.56 16.11 -15.90
C VAL A 120 8.29 17.31 -16.79
N SER A 121 7.04 17.46 -17.22
CA SER A 121 6.63 18.53 -18.14
C SER A 121 6.49 19.89 -17.46
N SER A 122 6.40 19.96 -16.12
CA SER A 122 6.17 21.21 -15.39
C SER A 122 6.89 21.20 -14.04
N LYS A 123 7.08 22.39 -13.46
CA LYS A 123 7.65 22.58 -12.11
C LYS A 123 6.68 22.17 -11.01
N THR A 124 5.40 22.38 -11.25
CA THR A 124 4.32 21.91 -10.38
C THR A 124 4.00 20.48 -10.77
N VAL A 125 3.97 19.58 -9.79
CA VAL A 125 3.76 18.15 -10.01
C VAL A 125 2.62 17.70 -9.10
N ASP A 126 1.56 17.18 -9.71
CA ASP A 126 0.46 16.56 -9.02
C ASP A 126 0.70 15.05 -8.99
N TYR A 127 0.88 14.52 -7.78
CA TYR A 127 1.10 13.09 -7.59
C TYR A 127 -0.24 12.36 -7.53
N SER A 128 -0.36 11.29 -8.31
CA SER A 128 -1.43 10.31 -8.20
C SER A 128 -0.82 8.96 -7.87
N ILE A 129 -1.42 8.22 -6.94
CA ILE A 129 -0.96 6.87 -6.60
C ILE A 129 -2.01 5.83 -7.00
N CYS A 130 -1.56 4.71 -7.56
CA CYS A 130 -2.42 3.58 -7.87
C CYS A 130 -2.01 2.38 -7.01
N ILE A 131 -2.96 1.88 -6.21
CA ILE A 131 -2.78 0.71 -5.36
C ILE A 131 -3.74 -0.42 -5.79
N PRO A 132 -3.22 -1.60 -6.15
CA PRO A 132 -4.07 -2.75 -6.44
C PRO A 132 -4.73 -3.31 -5.17
N THR A 133 -5.88 -3.97 -5.31
CA THR A 133 -6.58 -4.65 -4.19
C THR A 133 -5.75 -5.75 -3.53
N THR A 134 -4.64 -6.18 -4.15
CA THR A 134 -3.68 -7.15 -3.60
C THR A 134 -2.93 -6.63 -2.37
N ILE A 135 -2.98 -5.33 -2.07
CA ILE A 135 -2.54 -4.79 -0.77
C ILE A 135 -3.19 -5.53 0.41
N LEU A 136 -4.41 -6.03 0.22
CA LEU A 136 -5.16 -6.75 1.26
C LEU A 136 -4.78 -8.23 1.36
N ASP A 137 -3.98 -8.79 0.46
CA ASP A 137 -3.72 -10.23 0.43
C ASP A 137 -2.91 -10.71 1.65
N ASN A 138 -2.15 -9.79 2.26
CA ASN A 138 -1.40 -10.05 3.50
C ASN A 138 -2.24 -9.77 4.77
N CYS A 139 -3.46 -9.27 4.63
CA CYS A 139 -4.34 -8.93 5.74
C CYS A 139 -5.32 -10.08 6.03
N LYS A 140 -5.45 -10.46 7.31
CA LYS A 140 -6.29 -11.58 7.76
C LYS A 140 -7.60 -11.13 8.40
N ASN A 141 -7.68 -9.90 8.89
CA ASN A 141 -8.84 -9.34 9.57
C ASN A 141 -9.05 -7.87 9.19
N LEU A 142 -10.19 -7.29 9.60
CA LEU A 142 -10.51 -5.89 9.31
C LEU A 142 -9.53 -4.90 9.93
N GLU A 143 -9.02 -5.20 11.12
CA GLU A 143 -8.05 -4.34 11.80
C GLU A 143 -6.80 -4.16 10.94
N GLN A 144 -6.18 -5.24 10.48
CA GLN A 144 -5.01 -5.21 9.59
C GLN A 144 -5.31 -4.47 8.28
N ILE A 145 -6.48 -4.71 7.68
CA ILE A 145 -6.92 -3.97 6.48
C ILE A 145 -6.98 -2.46 6.77
N THR A 146 -7.58 -2.10 7.89
CA THR A 146 -7.76 -0.70 8.32
C THR A 146 -6.40 -0.04 8.52
N TYR A 147 -5.46 -0.69 9.20
CA TYR A 147 -4.11 -0.18 9.40
C TYR A 147 -3.35 -0.01 8.09
N ALA A 148 -3.38 -1.00 7.19
CA ALA A 148 -2.69 -0.90 5.90
C ALA A 148 -3.21 0.28 5.07
N VAL A 149 -4.55 0.42 4.97
CA VAL A 149 -5.18 1.52 4.24
C VAL A 149 -4.94 2.88 4.94
N TYR A 150 -4.91 2.91 6.27
CA TYR A 150 -4.58 4.11 7.03
C TYR A 150 -3.17 4.62 6.73
N GLN A 151 -2.18 3.74 6.61
CA GLN A 151 -0.81 4.14 6.27
C GLN A 151 -0.70 4.72 4.86
N VAL A 152 -1.48 4.18 3.90
CA VAL A 152 -1.60 4.76 2.56
C VAL A 152 -2.23 6.15 2.63
N ALA A 153 -3.36 6.30 3.32
CA ALA A 153 -4.04 7.58 3.50
C ALA A 153 -3.13 8.64 4.15
N ARG A 154 -2.40 8.24 5.20
CA ARG A 154 -1.46 9.11 5.89
C ARG A 154 -0.34 9.58 4.97
N SER A 155 0.24 8.68 4.18
CA SER A 155 1.28 9.01 3.20
C SER A 155 0.74 9.95 2.13
N ALA A 156 -0.46 9.67 1.61
CA ALA A 156 -1.11 10.50 0.60
C ALA A 156 -1.36 11.93 1.10
N CYS A 157 -1.89 12.10 2.31
CA CYS A 157 -2.04 13.44 2.89
C CYS A 157 -0.70 14.10 3.21
N LEU A 158 0.32 13.35 3.66
CA LEU A 158 1.62 13.95 3.99
C LEU A 158 2.30 14.57 2.77
N PHE A 159 2.17 13.94 1.60
CA PHE A 159 2.79 14.39 0.35
C PHE A 159 1.81 15.07 -0.61
N ASN A 160 0.63 15.49 -0.12
CA ASN A 160 -0.40 16.17 -0.91
C ASN A 160 -0.74 15.46 -2.24
N VAL A 161 -0.98 14.15 -2.15
CA VAL A 161 -1.36 13.33 -3.32
C VAL A 161 -2.74 13.76 -3.80
N ALA A 162 -2.86 14.09 -5.08
CA ALA A 162 -4.09 14.58 -5.67
C ALA A 162 -5.16 13.48 -5.80
N GLU A 163 -4.75 12.26 -6.15
CA GLU A 163 -5.66 11.12 -6.35
C GLU A 163 -5.06 9.79 -5.85
N ILE A 164 -5.89 8.98 -5.21
CA ILE A 164 -5.65 7.57 -4.94
C ILE A 164 -6.57 6.73 -5.83
N VAL A 165 -5.98 5.98 -6.75
CA VAL A 165 -6.68 5.03 -7.62
C VAL A 165 -6.56 3.63 -7.06
N ILE A 166 -7.68 2.94 -6.89
CA ILE A 166 -7.74 1.54 -6.46
C ILE A 166 -7.93 0.69 -7.70
N LEU A 167 -6.89 -0.07 -8.08
CA LEU A 167 -6.98 -1.01 -9.19
C LEU A 167 -7.58 -2.34 -8.71
N GLU A 168 -8.72 -2.70 -9.28
CA GLU A 168 -9.35 -4.00 -9.02
C GLU A 168 -8.52 -5.11 -9.64
N ALA A 169 -7.76 -5.83 -8.81
CA ALA A 169 -7.01 -6.99 -9.25
C ALA A 169 -7.92 -8.21 -9.35
N GLU A 170 -7.81 -8.93 -10.46
CA GLU A 170 -8.43 -10.24 -10.62
C GLU A 170 -7.79 -11.22 -9.63
N THR A 171 -8.63 -11.99 -8.93
CA THR A 171 -8.18 -13.06 -8.05
C THR A 171 -7.65 -14.22 -8.88
N ASP A 172 -6.56 -14.86 -8.45
CA ASP A 172 -5.94 -16.04 -9.05
C ASP A 172 -6.80 -17.33 -8.95
N ALA A 173 -8.07 -17.26 -9.34
CA ALA A 173 -8.88 -18.44 -9.54
C ALA A 173 -8.53 -19.03 -10.91
N THR A 174 -7.65 -20.04 -10.92
CA THR A 174 -7.38 -20.86 -12.12
C THR A 174 -8.67 -21.48 -12.64
N PRO A 175 -8.90 -21.58 -13.97
CA PRO A 175 -10.12 -22.16 -14.56
C PRO A 175 -10.44 -23.59 -14.06
N ASP A 176 -9.44 -24.37 -13.66
CA ASP A 176 -9.60 -25.73 -13.14
C ASP A 176 -10.20 -25.82 -11.72
N GLN A 177 -10.33 -24.70 -10.99
CA GLN A 177 -10.91 -24.68 -9.63
C GLN A 177 -12.42 -24.43 -9.61
N LYS A 178 -13.10 -24.44 -10.77
CA LYS A 178 -14.58 -24.41 -10.83
C LYS A 178 -15.23 -25.75 -10.46
N LYS A 179 -14.50 -26.87 -10.45
CA LYS A 179 -15.04 -28.21 -10.12
C LYS A 179 -14.78 -28.69 -8.68
N ASP A 180 -13.87 -28.04 -7.93
CA ASP A 180 -13.55 -28.40 -6.53
C ASP A 180 -13.93 -27.28 -5.54
N ARG A 181 -15.07 -26.62 -5.76
CA ARG A 181 -15.53 -25.52 -4.89
C ARG A 181 -15.99 -25.95 -3.50
N ASP A 182 -16.02 -27.25 -3.18
CA ASP A 182 -16.51 -27.71 -1.89
C ASP A 182 -15.45 -27.94 -0.80
N GLN A 183 -14.13 -27.89 -1.04
CA GLN A 183 -13.17 -28.23 0.05
C GLN A 183 -11.88 -27.41 0.20
N LYS A 184 -11.59 -26.37 -0.59
CA LYS A 184 -10.39 -25.52 -0.32
C LYS A 184 -10.74 -24.06 -0.01
N LYS A 185 -10.76 -23.75 1.29
CA LYS A 185 -10.83 -22.40 1.86
C LYS A 185 -9.63 -21.56 1.42
N GLY A 186 -9.84 -20.63 0.49
CA GLY A 186 -9.04 -19.41 0.43
C GLY A 186 -9.18 -18.64 1.76
N SER A 187 -8.15 -17.87 2.13
CA SER A 187 -8.05 -17.10 3.37
C SER A 187 -9.29 -16.22 3.59
N LYS A 188 -10.32 -16.76 4.26
CA LYS A 188 -11.54 -16.01 4.59
C LYS A 188 -11.14 -14.93 5.60
N ILE A 189 -11.03 -13.68 5.15
CA ILE A 189 -10.86 -12.52 6.01
C ILE A 189 -11.99 -12.58 7.05
N LYS A 190 -11.61 -12.84 8.31
CA LYS A 190 -12.52 -12.93 9.43
C LYS A 190 -12.82 -11.51 9.89
N PHE A 191 -14.09 -11.13 9.83
CA PHE A 191 -14.58 -10.00 10.60
C PHE A 191 -14.97 -10.56 11.96
N ASP A 192 -14.59 -9.85 13.02
CA ASP A 192 -14.94 -10.21 14.37
C ASP A 192 -16.42 -9.81 14.59
N ASP A 193 -17.32 -10.68 14.15
CA ASP A 193 -18.77 -10.49 14.27
C ASP A 193 -19.28 -10.82 15.70
N SER A 194 -18.39 -11.16 16.64
CA SER A 194 -18.78 -11.52 18.02
C SER A 194 -19.35 -10.37 18.83
N ASP A 195 -19.13 -9.12 18.42
CA ASP A 195 -19.64 -7.93 19.12
C ASP A 195 -20.99 -7.43 18.54
N LEU A 196 -21.60 -8.18 17.62
CA LEU A 196 -22.84 -7.77 16.91
C LEU A 196 -24.13 -8.39 17.49
N LYS A 197 -24.05 -9.00 18.68
CA LYS A 197 -25.23 -9.52 19.39
C LYS A 197 -25.45 -8.75 20.68
N GLU A 198 -25.83 -7.49 20.59
CA GLU A 198 -26.57 -6.85 21.68
C GLU A 198 -27.41 -5.70 21.10
N GLU A 199 -28.66 -5.66 21.58
CA GLU A 199 -29.73 -4.71 21.29
C GLU A 199 -30.51 -4.83 19.96
N GLN A 200 -31.26 -5.93 19.83
CA GLN A 200 -32.62 -5.86 19.29
C GLN A 200 -33.57 -6.58 20.25
N THR A 201 -34.31 -5.78 21.01
CA THR A 201 -35.46 -6.20 21.80
C THR A 201 -36.49 -6.89 20.93
N GLU A 202 -36.88 -8.06 21.43
CA GLU A 202 -38.02 -8.93 21.13
C GLU A 202 -39.19 -8.28 20.38
N THR A 203 -39.54 -8.88 19.25
CA THR A 203 -40.94 -9.22 18.95
C THR A 203 -40.95 -10.43 18.01
N GLU A 204 -41.38 -11.55 18.57
CA GLU A 204 -41.56 -12.82 17.88
C GLU A 204 -42.68 -12.70 16.83
N SER A 205 -42.45 -13.28 15.66
CA SER A 205 -43.49 -13.93 14.87
C SER A 205 -42.80 -14.99 14.02
N GLU A 206 -43.01 -16.24 14.43
CA GLU A 206 -42.53 -17.44 13.77
C GLU A 206 -43.04 -17.54 12.33
N ASN A 207 -42.16 -17.88 11.39
CA ASN A 207 -42.53 -18.87 10.40
C ASN A 207 -41.29 -19.61 9.87
N LYS A 208 -41.22 -20.90 10.22
CA LYS A 208 -40.19 -21.84 9.77
C LYS A 208 -40.43 -22.21 8.30
N GLY A 209 -39.53 -21.80 7.43
CA GLY A 209 -39.34 -22.36 6.09
C GLY A 209 -37.88 -22.74 5.91
N GLN A 210 -37.61 -24.04 5.83
CA GLN A 210 -36.26 -24.60 5.67
C GLN A 210 -35.67 -24.23 4.30
N GLY A 211 -34.53 -23.53 4.31
CA GLY A 211 -33.71 -23.23 3.14
C GLY A 211 -32.34 -22.76 3.58
N LYS A 212 -31.45 -23.69 3.95
CA LYS A 212 -30.10 -23.39 4.46
C LYS A 212 -29.18 -22.91 3.33
N GLY A 213 -28.72 -21.67 3.47
CA GLY A 213 -27.36 -21.28 3.06
C GLY A 213 -27.21 -20.64 1.68
N HIS A 214 -27.75 -19.43 1.46
CA HIS A 214 -27.30 -18.63 0.32
C HIS A 214 -27.38 -17.08 0.46
N ASP A 215 -27.61 -16.53 1.65
CA ASP A 215 -27.93 -15.08 1.79
C ASP A 215 -26.88 -14.23 2.53
N GLN A 216 -25.81 -14.81 3.10
CA GLN A 216 -24.83 -14.01 3.87
C GLN A 216 -23.84 -13.21 3.00
N ASP A 217 -23.65 -13.59 1.73
CA ASP A 217 -22.59 -13.00 0.88
C ASP A 217 -22.99 -11.69 0.19
N LYS A 218 -24.29 -11.36 0.11
CA LYS A 218 -24.77 -10.08 -0.47
C LYS A 218 -24.52 -8.86 0.43
N SER A 219 -24.17 -9.06 1.70
CA SER A 219 -24.06 -7.97 2.70
C SER A 219 -22.64 -7.40 2.87
N ARG A 220 -21.64 -7.96 2.17
CA ARG A 220 -20.22 -7.66 2.38
C ARG A 220 -19.69 -6.77 1.25
N LEU A 221 -19.04 -5.67 1.62
CA LEU A 221 -18.39 -4.79 0.64
C LEU A 221 -17.32 -5.56 -0.15
N SER A 222 -17.26 -5.30 -1.46
CA SER A 222 -16.16 -5.77 -2.31
C SER A 222 -14.81 -5.19 -1.82
N LYS A 223 -13.69 -5.85 -2.13
CA LYS A 223 -12.35 -5.36 -1.75
C LYS A 223 -12.12 -3.90 -2.20
N PRO A 224 -12.39 -3.50 -3.47
CA PRO A 224 -12.24 -2.10 -3.88
C PRO A 224 -13.12 -1.14 -3.08
N MET A 225 -14.38 -1.52 -2.82
CA MET A 225 -15.31 -0.67 -2.07
C MET A 225 -14.90 -0.51 -0.62
N LEU A 226 -14.37 -1.55 0.01
CA LEU A 226 -13.86 -1.47 1.38
C LEU A 226 -12.67 -0.51 1.47
N ILE A 227 -11.69 -0.63 0.58
CA ILE A 227 -10.53 0.28 0.53
C ILE A 227 -11.01 1.71 0.28
N ALA A 228 -11.87 1.92 -0.72
CA ALA A 228 -12.39 3.25 -1.05
C ALA A 228 -13.15 3.89 0.13
N SER A 229 -13.97 3.11 0.82
CA SER A 229 -14.73 3.58 1.98
C SER A 229 -13.81 3.99 3.13
N LEU A 230 -12.77 3.19 3.41
CA LEU A 230 -11.76 3.50 4.43
C LEU A 230 -10.96 4.77 4.08
N LEU A 231 -10.46 4.87 2.85
CA LEU A 231 -9.76 6.06 2.37
C LEU A 231 -10.63 7.31 2.48
N GLN A 232 -11.90 7.24 2.07
CA GLN A 232 -12.82 8.36 2.23
C GLN A 232 -13.09 8.69 3.69
N PHE A 233 -13.19 7.68 4.58
CA PHE A 233 -13.41 7.88 6.00
C PHE A 233 -12.28 8.68 6.65
N PHE A 234 -11.02 8.35 6.35
CA PHE A 234 -9.86 9.01 6.95
C PHE A 234 -9.75 10.51 6.62
N VAL A 235 -10.20 10.91 5.43
CA VAL A 235 -10.23 12.32 5.01
C VAL A 235 -11.47 13.05 5.53
N THR A 236 -12.59 12.34 5.73
CA THR A 236 -13.86 12.95 6.16
C THR A 236 -13.76 13.49 7.61
N PRO A 237 -14.12 14.76 7.88
CA PRO A 237 -14.13 15.30 9.22
C PRO A 237 -15.06 14.52 10.17
N PRO A 238 -14.70 14.33 11.46
CA PRO A 238 -15.48 13.50 12.39
C PRO A 238 -16.96 13.88 12.50
N TYR A 239 -17.26 15.18 12.49
CA TYR A 239 -18.62 15.70 12.60
C TYR A 239 -19.50 15.44 11.37
N LEU A 240 -18.93 15.03 10.23
CA LEU A 240 -19.67 14.71 9.00
C LEU A 240 -19.83 13.21 8.77
N VAL A 241 -19.09 12.35 9.49
CA VAL A 241 -19.06 10.90 9.25
C VAL A 241 -20.46 10.31 9.19
N ASN A 242 -21.33 10.63 10.16
CA ASN A 242 -22.69 10.09 10.25
C ASN A 242 -23.64 10.61 9.15
N SER A 243 -23.35 11.78 8.57
CA SER A 243 -24.13 12.34 7.47
C SER A 243 -23.65 11.84 6.11
N VAL A 244 -22.36 11.56 5.99
CA VAL A 244 -21.70 11.18 4.75
C VAL A 244 -21.84 9.68 4.47
N PHE A 245 -21.66 8.83 5.50
CA PHE A 245 -21.67 7.39 5.34
C PHE A 245 -23.01 6.79 5.76
N LYS A 246 -23.49 5.83 4.98
CA LYS A 246 -24.68 5.04 5.35
C LYS A 246 -24.38 4.21 6.60
N LYS A 247 -25.38 4.02 7.47
CA LYS A 247 -25.25 3.23 8.72
C LYS A 247 -24.60 1.85 8.51
N GLN A 248 -24.94 1.16 7.42
CA GLN A 248 -24.37 -0.15 7.08
C GLN A 248 -22.84 -0.17 6.86
N TYR A 249 -22.22 0.99 6.59
CA TYR A 249 -20.77 1.12 6.40
C TYR A 249 -20.04 1.27 7.74
N MET A 250 -20.73 1.71 8.80
CA MET A 250 -20.11 2.02 10.10
C MET A 250 -19.40 0.82 10.72
N LYS A 251 -19.91 -0.41 10.51
CA LYS A 251 -19.26 -1.64 10.97
C LYS A 251 -17.84 -1.82 10.43
N TYR A 252 -17.54 -1.26 9.25
CA TYR A 252 -16.19 -1.31 8.66
C TYR A 252 -15.24 -0.26 9.23
N PHE A 253 -15.76 0.73 9.97
CA PHE A 253 -14.98 1.83 10.53
C PHE A 253 -14.67 1.66 12.02
N LYS A 254 -15.06 0.54 12.65
CA LYS A 254 -14.81 0.23 14.07
C LYS A 254 -13.37 0.53 14.50
N TYR A 255 -12.41 -0.06 13.79
CA TYR A 255 -10.99 0.16 14.08
C TYR A 255 -10.50 1.52 13.58
N ALA A 256 -11.07 2.03 12.49
CA ALA A 256 -10.69 3.32 11.90
C ALA A 256 -11.00 4.50 12.85
N GLN A 257 -12.08 4.40 13.62
CA GLN A 257 -12.46 5.38 14.65
C GLN A 257 -11.47 5.46 15.82
N GLN A 258 -10.71 4.39 16.07
CA GLN A 258 -9.73 4.31 17.16
C GLN A 258 -8.35 4.85 16.76
N LEU A 259 -8.12 5.03 15.46
CA LEU A 259 -6.84 5.53 14.94
C LEU A 259 -6.73 7.04 15.12
N PRO A 260 -5.50 7.56 15.32
CA PRO A 260 -5.27 9.00 15.31
C PRO A 260 -5.77 9.65 14.02
N ARG A 261 -6.21 10.90 14.12
CA ARG A 261 -6.55 11.68 12.93
C ARG A 261 -5.27 12.06 12.18
N ILE A 262 -5.36 12.09 10.86
CA ILE A 262 -4.27 12.55 10.00
C ILE A 262 -4.15 14.07 10.15
N SER A 263 -3.09 14.52 10.81
CA SER A 263 -2.86 15.94 11.13
C SER A 263 -2.55 16.80 9.89
N SER A 264 -2.07 16.18 8.80
CA SER A 264 -1.78 16.86 7.54
C SER A 264 -3.02 17.14 6.68
N LEU A 265 -4.23 16.83 7.14
CA LEU A 265 -5.45 17.20 6.41
C LEU A 265 -5.59 18.74 6.33
N PRO A 266 -6.14 19.29 5.24
CA PRO A 266 -6.08 20.73 4.98
C PRO A 266 -6.81 21.54 6.05
N PHE A 267 -8.01 21.12 6.45
CA PHE A 267 -8.80 21.76 7.51
C PHE A 267 -8.19 21.62 8.92
N MET A 268 -7.20 20.75 9.10
CA MET A 268 -6.42 20.65 10.35
C MET A 268 -5.16 21.51 10.27
N ARG A 269 -4.45 21.47 9.14
CA ARG A 269 -3.22 22.21 8.88
C ARG A 269 -3.43 23.72 8.96
N TYR A 270 -4.46 24.24 8.30
CA TYR A 270 -4.75 25.67 8.21
C TYR A 270 -5.68 26.19 9.31
N TYR A 271 -6.02 25.34 10.29
CA TYR A 271 -6.97 25.72 11.34
C TYR A 271 -6.49 26.94 12.14
N ALA A 272 -5.20 26.99 12.50
CA ALA A 272 -4.61 28.07 13.28
C ALA A 272 -4.42 29.36 12.47
N GLU A 273 -4.12 29.25 11.17
CA GLU A 273 -3.88 30.40 10.29
C GLU A 273 -5.18 31.13 9.93
N ASN A 274 -6.25 30.37 9.69
CA ASN A 274 -7.52 30.91 9.24
C ASN A 274 -8.56 31.03 10.37
N ASP A 275 -8.17 30.82 11.64
CA ASP A 275 -9.06 30.78 12.81
C ASP A 275 -10.32 29.89 12.60
N GLY A 276 -10.15 28.80 11.85
CA GLY A 276 -11.26 27.91 11.50
C GLY A 276 -12.34 28.53 10.59
N ARG A 277 -12.05 29.65 9.88
CA ARG A 277 -12.95 30.32 8.92
C ARG A 277 -13.52 29.34 7.89
N TYR A 278 -12.66 28.52 7.30
CA TYR A 278 -13.05 27.53 6.31
C TYR A 278 -13.38 26.19 6.96
N ARG A 279 -14.55 25.64 6.65
CA ARG A 279 -15.00 24.34 7.17
C ARG A 279 -15.57 23.49 6.06
N GLU A 280 -15.44 22.19 6.23
CA GLU A 280 -16.10 21.22 5.37
C GLU A 280 -17.57 21.07 5.79
N GLY A 281 -18.43 20.84 4.81
CA GLY A 281 -19.85 20.67 5.03
C GLY A 281 -20.51 19.73 4.03
N LEU A 282 -21.71 19.28 4.37
CA LEU A 282 -22.56 18.50 3.49
C LEU A 282 -23.84 19.28 3.18
N ALA A 283 -24.13 19.46 1.89
CA ALA A 283 -25.37 20.08 1.45
C ALA A 283 -26.58 19.21 1.82
N ILE A 284 -27.48 19.73 2.65
CA ILE A 284 -28.64 18.98 3.16
C ILE A 284 -29.94 19.45 2.52
N ARG A 285 -30.93 18.57 2.47
CA ARG A 285 -32.24 18.91 1.89
C ARG A 285 -32.91 20.03 2.68
N MET A 286 -33.46 21.00 1.94
CA MET A 286 -34.37 21.98 2.52
C MET A 286 -35.74 21.32 2.76
N SER A 287 -36.30 21.48 3.95
CA SER A 287 -37.75 21.44 4.15
C SER A 287 -38.28 22.87 4.04
N LYS A 288 -39.42 23.10 3.38
CA LYS A 288 -40.02 24.45 3.33
C LYS A 288 -40.30 24.92 4.78
N PRO A 289 -39.82 26.10 5.21
CA PRO A 289 -40.42 26.81 6.34
C PRO A 289 -41.76 27.38 5.86
N GLY A 290 -42.88 26.81 6.32
CA GLY A 290 -44.20 27.43 6.13
C GLY A 290 -45.29 26.62 5.41
N GLU A 291 -45.02 25.44 4.85
CA GLU A 291 -46.09 24.59 4.28
C GLU A 291 -46.24 23.28 5.07
N ARG A 292 -47.22 23.27 5.98
CA ARG A 292 -47.89 22.04 6.44
C ARG A 292 -48.76 21.50 5.29
N GLY A 293 -48.13 21.06 4.22
CA GLY A 293 -48.81 20.56 3.03
C GLY A 293 -47.92 19.57 2.30
N LYS A 294 -48.51 18.46 1.85
CA LYS A 294 -47.87 17.29 1.23
C LYS A 294 -47.16 17.58 -0.10
N SER A 295 -46.28 18.57 -0.19
CA SER A 295 -45.36 18.74 -1.32
C SER A 295 -44.14 17.86 -1.11
N LYS A 296 -44.19 16.66 -1.71
CA LYS A 296 -43.14 15.62 -1.65
C LYS A 296 -41.95 15.86 -2.58
N LYS A 297 -41.90 16.98 -3.31
CA LYS A 297 -40.81 17.26 -4.24
C LYS A 297 -39.64 17.89 -3.48
N SER A 298 -38.64 17.08 -3.16
CA SER A 298 -37.34 17.57 -2.72
C SER A 298 -36.73 18.42 -3.83
N PHE A 299 -36.22 19.59 -3.50
CA PHE A 299 -35.41 20.37 -4.42
C PHE A 299 -34.07 19.67 -4.63
N ASP A 300 -33.58 19.67 -5.87
CA ASP A 300 -32.26 19.12 -6.21
C ASP A 300 -31.12 20.01 -5.69
N GLN A 301 -31.42 21.27 -5.35
CA GLN A 301 -30.48 22.23 -4.80
C GLN A 301 -30.93 22.77 -3.43
N THR A 302 -29.97 23.27 -2.66
CA THR A 302 -30.16 23.75 -1.28
C THR A 302 -29.22 24.92 -0.97
N LYS A 303 -29.62 25.77 -0.04
CA LYS A 303 -28.76 26.78 0.61
C LYS A 303 -28.29 26.34 2.00
N TYR A 304 -28.73 25.20 2.51
CA TYR A 304 -28.39 24.74 3.86
C TYR A 304 -27.27 23.70 3.84
N ILE A 305 -26.20 23.98 4.59
CA ILE A 305 -25.03 23.14 4.71
C ILE A 305 -24.87 22.69 6.16
N ASN A 306 -24.80 21.37 6.37
CA ASN A 306 -24.40 20.81 7.66
C ASN A 306 -22.87 20.94 7.81
N ILE A 307 -22.43 21.78 8.75
CA ILE A 307 -21.01 22.00 9.10
C ILE A 307 -20.66 21.43 10.48
N GLY A 308 -21.49 20.55 11.04
CA GLY A 308 -21.29 19.99 12.37
C GLY A 308 -21.43 20.98 13.54
N LYS A 309 -22.13 22.10 13.33
CA LYS A 309 -22.59 22.99 14.41
C LYS A 309 -24.05 22.65 14.77
N GLY A 310 -24.54 23.17 15.90
CA GLY A 310 -25.93 22.96 16.33
C GLY A 310 -26.98 23.50 15.35
N GLN A 311 -26.61 24.50 14.54
CA GLN A 311 -27.44 25.02 13.44
C GLN A 311 -26.71 24.85 12.11
N ASN A 312 -27.47 24.60 11.05
CA ASN A 312 -26.95 24.51 9.70
C ASN A 312 -26.54 25.90 9.18
N LEU A 313 -25.48 25.95 8.39
CA LEU A 313 -25.05 27.18 7.73
C LEU A 313 -26.00 27.47 6.55
N GLU A 314 -26.58 28.67 6.51
CA GLU A 314 -27.37 29.14 5.37
C GLU A 314 -26.50 29.98 4.44
N LEU A 315 -26.40 29.57 3.17
CA LEU A 315 -25.63 30.27 2.15
C LEU A 315 -26.27 31.59 1.72
N LYS A 316 -25.44 32.61 1.47
CA LYS A 316 -25.87 33.89 0.90
C LYS A 316 -25.90 33.82 -0.62
N GLY A 317 -27.10 33.81 -1.20
CA GLY A 317 -27.30 33.95 -2.65
C GLY A 317 -26.80 32.78 -3.52
N GLN A 318 -26.38 31.66 -2.90
CA GLN A 318 -25.89 30.48 -3.60
C GLN A 318 -26.79 29.27 -3.34
N LEU A 319 -26.98 28.45 -4.37
CA LEU A 319 -27.66 27.18 -4.30
C LEU A 319 -26.72 26.09 -4.80
N VAL A 320 -26.57 25.02 -4.01
CA VAL A 320 -25.71 23.88 -4.36
C VAL A 320 -26.50 22.58 -4.42
N PRO A 321 -26.09 21.60 -5.23
CA PRO A 321 -26.78 20.31 -5.28
C PRO A 321 -26.76 19.59 -3.92
N VAL A 322 -27.87 18.94 -3.59
CA VAL A 322 -28.03 18.21 -2.33
C VAL A 322 -27.09 16.99 -2.29
N ASN A 323 -26.64 16.62 -1.08
CA ASN A 323 -25.73 15.50 -0.79
C ASN A 323 -24.32 15.66 -1.39
N VAL A 324 -23.96 16.88 -1.80
CA VAL A 324 -22.60 17.22 -2.22
C VAL A 324 -21.81 17.71 -1.02
N ARG A 325 -20.55 17.28 -0.91
CA ARG A 325 -19.60 17.81 0.06
C ARG A 325 -18.99 19.09 -0.47
N VAL A 326 -18.90 20.12 0.36
CA VAL A 326 -18.45 21.45 -0.01
C VAL A 326 -17.57 22.05 1.08
N THR A 327 -16.59 22.84 0.67
CA THR A 327 -15.84 23.73 1.57
C THR A 327 -16.57 25.06 1.65
N VAL A 328 -16.83 25.55 2.87
CA VAL A 328 -17.57 26.79 3.11
C VAL A 328 -16.74 27.79 3.88
N ASP A 329 -16.87 29.04 3.48
CA ASP A 329 -16.45 30.20 4.26
C ASP A 329 -17.54 30.55 5.27
N THR A 330 -17.24 30.38 6.55
CA THR A 330 -18.22 30.60 7.63
C THR A 330 -18.42 32.07 7.99
N VAL A 331 -17.60 32.99 7.47
CA VAL A 331 -17.76 34.44 7.66
C VAL A 331 -18.66 35.00 6.56
N GLU A 332 -18.35 34.64 5.32
CA GLU A 332 -19.10 35.12 4.16
C GLU A 332 -20.37 34.31 3.87
N ASN A 333 -20.51 33.12 4.48
CA ASN A 333 -21.59 32.17 4.23
C ASN A 333 -21.70 31.81 2.74
N LYS A 334 -20.57 31.48 2.13
CA LYS A 334 -20.47 31.08 0.72
C LYS A 334 -19.71 29.77 0.59
N VAL A 335 -20.01 29.02 -0.46
CA VAL A 335 -19.17 27.90 -0.90
C VAL A 335 -17.97 28.48 -1.64
N VAL A 336 -16.80 27.96 -1.31
CA VAL A 336 -15.50 28.35 -1.90
C VAL A 336 -14.81 27.13 -2.48
N SER A 337 -13.84 27.35 -3.38
CA SER A 337 -12.98 26.25 -3.80
C SER A 337 -12.03 25.86 -2.65
N PRO A 338 -11.61 24.59 -2.57
CA PRO A 338 -10.54 24.19 -1.66
C PRO A 338 -9.22 24.94 -1.91
N GLU A 339 -8.97 25.39 -3.13
CA GLU A 339 -7.81 26.22 -3.48
C GLU A 339 -7.90 27.61 -2.83
N GLU A 340 -9.08 28.24 -2.83
CA GLU A 340 -9.31 29.49 -2.10
C GLU A 340 -9.17 29.28 -0.58
N ALA A 341 -9.62 28.14 -0.06
CA ALA A 341 -9.63 27.85 1.37
C ALA A 341 -8.26 27.39 1.93
N TYR A 342 -7.51 26.61 1.16
CA TYR A 342 -6.35 25.84 1.62
C TYR A 342 -5.11 26.01 0.73
N GLY A 343 -5.19 26.81 -0.33
CA GLY A 343 -4.07 27.10 -1.23
C GLY A 343 -3.59 25.86 -1.97
N ASP A 344 -2.38 25.40 -1.64
CA ASP A 344 -1.67 24.31 -2.32
C ASP A 344 -2.24 22.91 -2.06
N PHE A 345 -3.09 22.75 -1.04
CA PHE A 345 -3.51 21.45 -0.56
C PHE A 345 -4.87 21.00 -1.12
N VAL A 346 -4.90 20.75 -2.43
CA VAL A 346 -6.12 20.41 -3.18
C VAL A 346 -5.94 19.10 -3.96
N GLY A 347 -6.83 18.15 -3.67
CA GLY A 347 -6.93 16.91 -4.43
C GLY A 347 -7.67 17.09 -5.75
N ALA A 348 -7.54 16.10 -6.62
CA ALA A 348 -8.20 16.11 -7.92
C ALA A 348 -9.73 16.34 -7.78
N LYS A 349 -10.33 16.99 -8.77
CA LYS A 349 -11.75 17.42 -8.76
C LYS A 349 -12.11 18.28 -7.54
N ALA A 350 -11.20 19.15 -7.11
CA ALA A 350 -11.40 20.01 -5.93
C ALA A 350 -11.79 19.18 -4.68
N SER A 351 -11.09 18.06 -4.45
CA SER A 351 -11.27 17.27 -3.24
C SER A 351 -10.40 17.85 -2.13
N PHE A 352 -10.89 17.94 -0.89
CA PHE A 352 -10.04 18.30 0.25
C PHE A 352 -9.16 17.10 0.62
N GLY A 353 -7.84 17.23 0.52
CA GLY A 353 -6.92 16.10 0.63
C GLY A 353 -6.77 15.37 -0.70
N TYR A 354 -7.28 14.14 -0.80
CA TYR A 354 -7.14 13.33 -2.01
C TYR A 354 -8.50 12.92 -2.60
N HIS A 355 -8.55 12.77 -3.92
CA HIS A 355 -9.65 12.09 -4.60
C HIS A 355 -9.49 10.57 -4.51
N VAL A 356 -10.60 9.83 -4.37
CA VAL A 356 -10.56 8.36 -4.39
C VAL A 356 -11.34 7.84 -5.58
N ARG A 357 -10.68 7.06 -6.44
CA ARG A 357 -11.28 6.46 -7.63
C ARG A 357 -11.03 4.95 -7.66
N ILE A 358 -11.95 4.20 -8.25
CA ILE A 358 -11.76 2.77 -8.54
C ILE A 358 -11.59 2.60 -10.04
N ALA A 359 -10.53 1.91 -10.42
CA ALA A 359 -10.29 1.43 -11.77
C ALA A 359 -10.59 -0.07 -11.81
N LYS A 360 -11.57 -0.48 -12.61
CA LYS A 360 -11.96 -1.90 -12.73
C LYS A 360 -11.00 -2.70 -13.62
N SER A 361 -10.26 -2.00 -14.49
CA SER A 361 -9.31 -2.57 -15.43
C SER A 361 -8.09 -1.66 -15.57
N PHE A 362 -7.06 -2.15 -16.26
CA PHE A 362 -5.89 -1.34 -16.59
C PHE A 362 -6.22 -0.19 -17.54
N ALA A 363 -7.18 -0.35 -18.46
CA ALA A 363 -7.66 0.75 -19.31
C ALA A 363 -8.33 1.87 -18.49
N ASP A 364 -9.18 1.50 -17.53
CA ASP A 364 -9.85 2.45 -16.64
C ASP A 364 -8.86 3.30 -15.81
N LEU A 365 -7.64 2.79 -15.57
CA LEU A 365 -6.60 3.54 -14.89
C LEU A 365 -6.31 4.86 -15.62
N PHE A 366 -6.18 4.82 -16.94
CA PHE A 366 -5.80 5.96 -17.78
C PHE A 366 -7.01 6.71 -18.35
N THR A 367 -8.01 6.01 -18.87
CA THR A 367 -9.14 6.62 -19.60
C THR A 367 -10.10 7.38 -18.69
N LYS A 368 -10.15 7.02 -17.40
CA LYS A 368 -11.01 7.67 -16.39
C LYS A 368 -10.22 8.56 -15.44
N SER A 369 -9.05 9.04 -15.89
CA SER A 369 -8.27 10.03 -15.15
C SER A 369 -9.11 11.28 -14.87
N PRO A 370 -9.01 11.89 -13.66
CA PRO A 370 -9.71 13.14 -13.36
C PRO A 370 -9.05 14.35 -14.03
N PHE A 371 -7.85 14.18 -14.60
CA PHE A 371 -7.09 15.25 -15.23
C PHE A 371 -7.42 15.34 -16.73
N PRO A 372 -7.77 16.52 -17.27
CA PRO A 372 -8.13 16.67 -18.69
C PRO A 372 -7.06 16.18 -19.66
N GLN A 373 -5.78 16.38 -19.32
CA GLN A 373 -4.64 15.96 -20.14
C GLN A 373 -4.13 14.55 -19.79
N GLY A 374 -4.82 13.83 -18.90
CA GLY A 374 -4.38 12.54 -18.38
C GLY A 374 -3.09 12.65 -17.55
N TYR A 375 -2.39 11.53 -17.42
CA TYR A 375 -1.10 11.45 -16.74
C TYR A 375 0.02 11.72 -17.74
N THR A 376 0.88 12.69 -17.42
CA THR A 376 2.02 13.05 -18.27
C THR A 376 3.19 12.10 -18.06
N GLN A 377 3.35 11.59 -16.84
CA GLN A 377 4.38 10.64 -16.48
C GLN A 377 3.81 9.47 -15.70
N THR A 378 4.31 8.27 -15.96
CA THR A 378 3.85 7.03 -15.33
C THR A 378 5.03 6.20 -14.86
N VAL A 379 5.08 5.91 -13.57
CA VAL A 379 6.16 5.13 -12.96
C VAL A 379 5.60 3.89 -12.30
N TRP A 380 6.26 2.76 -12.51
CA TRP A 380 5.95 1.54 -11.78
C TRP A 380 6.86 1.42 -10.56
N ILE A 381 6.29 0.96 -9.44
CA ILE A 381 7.01 0.70 -8.20
C ILE A 381 6.67 -0.72 -7.78
N ASN A 382 7.64 -1.63 -7.88
CA ASN A 382 7.43 -3.00 -7.43
C ASN A 382 7.29 -3.04 -5.91
N SER A 383 6.12 -3.47 -5.42
CA SER A 383 5.81 -3.58 -3.99
C SER A 383 4.94 -4.80 -3.69
N GLY A 384 5.08 -5.34 -2.48
CA GLY A 384 4.35 -6.52 -2.03
C GLY A 384 4.72 -7.81 -2.77
N ASP A 385 5.84 -7.82 -3.49
CA ASP A 385 6.34 -8.96 -4.27
C ASP A 385 7.47 -9.70 -3.53
N TYR A 386 7.14 -10.28 -2.36
CA TYR A 386 8.15 -10.89 -1.47
C TYR A 386 8.89 -12.08 -2.07
N TYR A 387 8.38 -12.64 -3.17
CA TYR A 387 8.96 -13.80 -3.85
C TYR A 387 9.56 -13.43 -5.21
N PHE A 388 9.81 -12.15 -5.43
CA PHE A 388 10.48 -11.70 -6.64
C PHE A 388 11.89 -12.28 -6.71
N ASP A 389 12.20 -12.92 -7.83
CA ASP A 389 13.52 -13.44 -8.16
C ASP A 389 13.96 -12.86 -9.50
N ASP A 390 15.06 -12.10 -9.47
CA ASP A 390 15.63 -11.39 -10.61
C ASP A 390 16.19 -12.35 -11.68
N LYS A 391 16.38 -13.62 -11.37
CA LYS A 391 16.88 -14.65 -12.30
C LYS A 391 15.78 -15.30 -13.10
N ILE A 392 14.52 -15.18 -12.67
CA ILE A 392 13.40 -15.79 -13.40
C ILE A 392 13.22 -15.06 -14.74
N LYS A 393 13.17 -15.82 -15.84
CA LYS A 393 13.03 -15.32 -17.22
C LYS A 393 11.92 -14.28 -17.40
N LYS A 394 10.80 -14.41 -16.68
CA LYS A 394 9.69 -13.43 -16.74
C LYS A 394 10.10 -12.07 -16.17
N ASN A 395 10.83 -12.05 -15.06
CA ASN A 395 11.26 -10.85 -14.36
C ASN A 395 12.40 -10.17 -15.13
N VAL A 396 13.37 -10.95 -15.63
CA VAL A 396 14.43 -10.47 -16.53
C VAL A 396 13.85 -9.73 -17.74
N LYS A 397 12.82 -10.32 -18.39
CA LYS A 397 12.15 -9.70 -19.55
C LYS A 397 11.46 -8.37 -19.23
N VAL A 398 10.96 -8.20 -18.01
CA VAL A 398 10.30 -6.97 -17.58
C VAL A 398 11.35 -5.92 -17.27
N GLN A 399 12.38 -6.30 -16.50
CA GLN A 399 13.49 -5.44 -16.15
C GLN A 399 14.30 -4.96 -17.37
N SER A 400 14.31 -5.74 -18.47
CA SER A 400 14.94 -5.34 -19.73
C SER A 400 14.08 -4.38 -20.56
N LYS A 401 12.76 -4.33 -20.33
CA LYS A 401 11.82 -3.47 -21.05
C LYS A 401 11.49 -2.18 -20.30
N ILE A 402 11.56 -2.20 -18.97
CA ILE A 402 11.28 -1.06 -18.11
C ILE A 402 12.59 -0.59 -17.48
N PRO A 403 13.13 0.57 -17.91
CA PRO A 403 14.37 1.10 -17.37
C PRO A 403 14.20 1.50 -15.90
N ALA A 404 15.27 1.45 -15.12
CA ALA A 404 15.25 1.94 -13.75
C ALA A 404 15.32 3.47 -13.75
N ILE A 405 14.49 4.13 -12.94
CA ILE A 405 14.51 5.58 -12.77
C ILE A 405 15.56 5.91 -11.73
N GLU A 406 16.53 6.74 -12.11
CA GLU A 406 17.55 7.24 -11.20
C GLU A 406 17.08 8.49 -10.46
N LYS A 407 16.45 9.41 -11.18
CA LYS A 407 15.84 10.63 -10.64
C LYS A 407 14.74 11.15 -11.56
N VAL A 408 13.79 11.87 -10.98
CA VAL A 408 12.73 12.58 -11.69
C VAL A 408 13.06 14.07 -11.63
N VAL A 409 13.44 14.69 -12.74
CA VAL A 409 13.95 16.07 -12.77
C VAL A 409 12.89 17.04 -13.24
N ARG A 410 12.74 18.15 -12.52
CA ARG A 410 11.88 19.28 -12.93
C ARG A 410 12.53 20.12 -14.03
N PRO A 411 11.74 20.68 -14.96
CA PRO A 411 12.28 21.56 -15.98
C PRO A 411 12.87 22.83 -15.35
N SER A 412 13.96 23.31 -15.94
CA SER A 412 14.59 24.57 -15.54
C SER A 412 13.72 25.77 -15.96
N GLN A 413 13.94 26.94 -15.35
CA GLN A 413 13.16 28.15 -15.66
C GLN A 413 13.23 28.53 -17.15
N GLN A 414 14.41 28.40 -17.77
CA GLN A 414 14.65 28.73 -19.18
C GLN A 414 13.90 27.79 -20.15
N GLU A 415 13.72 26.53 -19.78
CA GLU A 415 13.02 25.56 -20.63
C GLU A 415 11.50 25.78 -20.65
N ILE A 416 10.96 26.38 -19.58
CA ILE A 416 9.53 26.70 -19.45
C ILE A 416 9.17 27.95 -20.25
N GLU A 417 10.08 28.92 -20.34
CA GLU A 417 9.90 30.17 -21.09
C GLU A 417 9.78 29.95 -22.61
N HIS A 418 10.26 28.81 -23.11
CA HIS A 418 10.14 28.40 -24.51
C HIS A 418 8.95 27.48 -24.81
N GLU A 419 8.18 27.07 -23.79
CA GLU A 419 6.99 26.23 -23.98
C GLU A 419 5.73 27.05 -24.19
N ASP A 420 4.82 26.52 -25.01
CA ASP A 420 3.54 27.12 -25.34
C ASP A 420 2.71 27.37 -24.06
N PRO A 421 2.27 28.61 -23.79
CA PRO A 421 1.41 28.94 -22.64
C PRO A 421 0.14 28.10 -22.55
N SER A 422 -0.33 27.49 -23.64
CA SER A 422 -1.49 26.57 -23.64
C SER A 422 -1.20 25.18 -23.02
N LYS A 423 0.08 24.83 -22.78
CA LYS A 423 0.52 23.59 -22.12
C LYS A 423 0.87 23.77 -20.63
N THR A 424 0.60 24.93 -20.04
CA THR A 424 0.99 25.34 -18.67
C THR A 424 0.16 24.70 -17.53
N GLY A 425 -0.20 23.43 -17.67
CA GLY A 425 -0.78 22.65 -16.57
C GLY A 425 0.28 22.06 -15.63
N PRO A 426 -0.08 21.64 -14.40
CA PRO A 426 0.79 20.82 -13.57
C PRO A 426 1.12 19.49 -14.28
N ALA A 427 2.31 18.95 -13.99
CA ALA A 427 2.68 17.62 -14.46
C ALA A 427 1.97 16.56 -13.60
N ASN A 428 1.14 15.73 -14.22
CA ASN A 428 0.38 14.71 -13.51
C ASN A 428 1.16 13.40 -13.51
N LEU A 429 1.85 13.11 -12.41
CA LEU A 429 2.67 11.90 -12.27
C LEU A 429 1.86 10.79 -11.59
N LEU A 430 1.69 9.67 -12.30
CA LEU A 430 1.07 8.46 -11.76
C LEU A 430 2.12 7.46 -11.28
N ALA A 431 2.10 7.16 -9.98
CA ALA A 431 2.88 6.12 -9.35
C ALA A 431 2.05 4.85 -9.14
N VAL A 432 2.32 3.79 -9.90
CA VAL A 432 1.60 2.51 -9.81
C VAL A 432 2.37 1.52 -8.96
N PHE A 433 1.79 1.13 -7.84
CA PHE A 433 2.37 0.20 -6.88
C PHE A 433 1.91 -1.24 -7.15
N GLY A 434 2.66 -2.21 -6.62
CA GLY A 434 2.27 -3.61 -6.61
C GLY A 434 3.08 -4.51 -7.54
N LYS A 435 2.69 -5.79 -7.56
CA LYS A 435 3.34 -6.85 -8.34
C LYS A 435 3.14 -6.62 -9.84
N TRP A 436 4.20 -6.85 -10.62
CA TRP A 436 4.10 -6.79 -12.08
C TRP A 436 3.07 -7.78 -12.64
N ASP A 437 2.99 -8.98 -12.08
CA ASP A 437 2.04 -10.01 -12.53
C ASP A 437 0.58 -9.53 -12.39
N THR A 438 0.26 -8.74 -11.37
CA THR A 438 -1.09 -8.16 -11.19
C THR A 438 -1.40 -7.15 -12.28
N ILE A 439 -0.47 -6.23 -12.55
CA ILE A 439 -0.62 -5.22 -13.60
C ILE A 439 -0.75 -5.88 -14.97
N LYS A 440 0.12 -6.86 -15.26
CA LYS A 440 0.12 -7.60 -16.51
C LYS A 440 -1.21 -8.33 -16.74
N LYS A 441 -1.75 -9.00 -15.72
CA LYS A 441 -3.05 -9.69 -15.83
C LYS A 441 -4.17 -8.69 -16.14
N SER A 442 -4.20 -7.57 -15.42
CA SER A 442 -5.20 -6.52 -15.65
C SER A 442 -5.09 -5.87 -17.05
N PHE A 443 -3.88 -5.75 -17.60
CA PHE A 443 -3.69 -5.31 -18.99
C PHE A 443 -4.19 -6.35 -19.99
N VAL A 444 -3.87 -7.63 -19.79
CA VAL A 444 -4.27 -8.71 -20.71
C VAL A 444 -5.80 -8.82 -20.79
N SER A 445 -6.52 -8.60 -19.69
CA SER A 445 -7.99 -8.66 -19.71
C SER A 445 -8.69 -7.50 -20.41
N CYS A 446 -7.96 -6.45 -20.78
CA CYS A 446 -8.48 -5.34 -21.59
C CYS A 446 -7.54 -4.97 -22.76
N GLN A 447 -6.75 -5.93 -23.24
CA GLN A 447 -5.75 -5.69 -24.29
C GLN A 447 -6.40 -5.25 -25.61
N ASP A 448 -7.61 -5.72 -25.87
CA ASP A 448 -8.47 -5.34 -27.00
C ASP A 448 -8.77 -3.84 -27.07
N GLN A 449 -8.70 -3.13 -25.94
CA GLN A 449 -8.91 -1.68 -25.88
C GLN A 449 -7.68 -0.86 -26.27
N PHE A 450 -6.53 -1.51 -26.52
CA PHE A 450 -5.27 -0.85 -26.85
C PHE A 450 -4.75 -1.31 -28.20
N GLU A 451 -5.10 -0.57 -29.26
CA GLU A 451 -4.58 -0.83 -30.59
C GLU A 451 -3.05 -0.68 -30.64
N GLY A 452 -2.36 -1.71 -31.16
CA GLY A 452 -0.90 -1.71 -31.31
C GLY A 452 -0.08 -1.94 -30.03
N ALA A 453 -0.72 -2.02 -28.86
CA ALA A 453 -0.01 -2.28 -27.61
C ALA A 453 0.35 -3.77 -27.44
N THR A 454 1.64 -4.05 -27.33
CA THR A 454 2.20 -5.40 -27.15
C THR A 454 2.31 -5.81 -25.68
N GLY A 455 2.20 -4.86 -24.74
CA GLY A 455 2.20 -5.16 -23.32
C GLY A 455 2.18 -3.92 -22.42
N ALA A 456 1.79 -4.13 -21.16
CA ALA A 456 1.69 -3.07 -20.14
C ALA A 456 2.96 -2.24 -19.95
N PHE A 457 4.16 -2.79 -20.25
CA PHE A 457 5.43 -2.08 -20.11
C PHE A 457 5.54 -0.81 -20.98
N GLN A 458 4.75 -0.71 -22.05
CA GLN A 458 4.72 0.47 -22.92
C GLN A 458 4.01 1.67 -22.29
N PHE A 459 3.29 1.46 -21.17
CA PHE A 459 2.56 2.48 -20.45
C PHE A 459 3.33 3.03 -19.24
N PHE A 460 4.60 2.63 -19.07
CA PHE A 460 5.45 3.06 -17.96
C PHE A 460 6.74 3.67 -18.49
N ASP A 461 7.04 4.89 -18.05
CA ASP A 461 8.28 5.60 -18.39
C ASP A 461 9.52 4.98 -17.77
N GLY A 462 9.33 4.26 -16.65
CA GLY A 462 10.36 3.53 -15.94
C GLY A 462 9.86 2.93 -14.63
N GLU A 463 10.77 2.23 -13.96
CA GLU A 463 10.56 1.66 -12.64
C GLU A 463 11.32 2.45 -11.59
N LEU A 464 10.63 2.95 -10.56
CA LEU A 464 11.27 3.57 -9.40
C LEU A 464 11.70 2.48 -8.41
N LEU A 465 13.02 2.35 -8.22
CA LEU A 465 13.59 1.40 -7.26
C LEU A 465 13.59 2.00 -5.86
N LEU A 466 13.10 1.24 -4.89
CA LEU A 466 13.04 1.68 -3.50
C LEU A 466 14.31 1.27 -2.74
N PRO A 467 14.91 2.16 -1.93
CA PRO A 467 16.04 1.81 -1.08
C PRO A 467 15.62 0.73 -0.08
N GLY A 468 16.50 -0.25 0.15
CA GLY A 468 16.24 -1.35 1.07
C GLY A 468 15.30 -2.44 0.55
N ALA A 469 14.75 -2.33 -0.66
CA ALA A 469 14.00 -3.40 -1.32
C ALA A 469 14.96 -4.45 -1.90
N THR A 470 15.65 -5.20 -1.04
CA THR A 470 16.56 -6.29 -1.47
C THR A 470 16.15 -7.60 -0.78
N PRO A 471 15.58 -8.58 -1.51
CA PRO A 471 15.25 -8.58 -2.93
C PRO A 471 14.22 -7.53 -3.37
N GLN A 472 14.21 -7.17 -4.65
CA GLN A 472 13.29 -6.18 -5.20
C GLN A 472 11.83 -6.53 -4.89
N GLY A 473 11.00 -5.54 -4.58
CA GLY A 473 9.59 -5.78 -4.21
C GLY A 473 9.37 -6.30 -2.78
N GLN A 474 10.42 -6.55 -1.99
CA GLN A 474 10.35 -6.96 -0.58
C GLN A 474 10.01 -5.79 0.37
N ILE A 475 9.05 -4.96 -0.01
CA ILE A 475 8.48 -3.89 0.81
C ILE A 475 6.97 -3.94 0.65
N ARG A 476 6.24 -3.83 1.75
CA ARG A 476 4.77 -3.76 1.73
C ARG A 476 4.29 -2.56 0.93
N THR A 477 3.16 -2.68 0.26
CA THR A 477 2.62 -1.59 -0.57
C THR A 477 2.37 -0.31 0.23
N GLU A 478 1.87 -0.41 1.46
CA GLU A 478 1.65 0.75 2.32
C GLU A 478 2.96 1.46 2.74
N ASP A 479 4.02 0.70 3.01
CA ASP A 479 5.34 1.23 3.37
C ASP A 479 6.04 1.83 2.11
N ALA A 480 5.88 1.15 0.97
CA ALA A 480 6.38 1.59 -0.32
C ALA A 480 5.79 2.93 -0.75
N CYS A 481 4.50 3.20 -0.46
CA CYS A 481 3.86 4.48 -0.77
C CYS A 481 4.63 5.65 -0.15
N MET A 482 4.97 5.55 1.14
CA MET A 482 5.70 6.60 1.86
C MET A 482 7.12 6.80 1.29
N ILE A 483 7.84 5.70 1.05
CA ILE A 483 9.21 5.74 0.54
C ILE A 483 9.25 6.30 -0.89
N ALA A 484 8.34 5.86 -1.76
CA ALA A 484 8.29 6.34 -3.13
C ALA A 484 7.96 7.82 -3.20
N LEU A 485 6.96 8.27 -2.43
CA LEU A 485 6.55 9.68 -2.42
C LEU A 485 7.66 10.59 -1.87
N SER A 486 8.42 10.15 -0.86
CA SER A 486 9.56 10.93 -0.36
C SER A 486 10.68 11.04 -1.39
N LEU A 487 10.95 9.99 -2.16
CA LEU A 487 11.92 10.05 -3.24
C LEU A 487 11.44 10.97 -4.37
N LEU A 488 10.17 10.85 -4.77
CA LEU A 488 9.61 11.64 -5.87
C LEU A 488 9.45 13.13 -5.51
N SER A 489 9.25 13.46 -4.24
CA SER A 489 9.12 14.85 -3.80
C SER A 489 10.45 15.59 -3.65
N THR A 490 11.56 14.85 -3.52
CA THR A 490 12.90 15.43 -3.28
C THR A 490 13.55 16.01 -4.54
N TYR A 491 13.04 15.67 -5.73
CA TYR A 491 13.65 16.05 -7.01
C TYR A 491 12.83 17.06 -7.83
#